data_AF-A0A3D4TTP6-F1
#
_entry.id   AF-A0A3D4TTP6-F1
#
_cell.length_a   1.000
_cell.length_b   1.000
_cell.length_c   1.000
_cell.angle_alpha   90.00
_cell.angle_beta   90.00
_cell.angle_gamma   90.00
#
_symmetry.space_group_name_H-M   'P 1'
#
loop_
_entity.id
_entity.type
_entity.pdbx_description
1 polymer ?
#
loop_
_entity_poly.entity_id
_entity_poly.type
_entity_poly.pdbx_seq_one_letter_code
_entity_poly.pdbx_strand_id
1 'polypeptide(L)'
;MSTASDATKSGKLRLGGSNLWLFLLLASMILFGVNTGVATWQGSRLADAGSKAADLQVLSQQLANQGRDAVGGNAQAFTAFKATRNAIEQNVSTLQGRYGKEPGVSGAITTLGETWAPLGKQAGQLVASEPAVLALA
;
A
#
# COMPACT_ATOMS: atom_id res chain seq x y z
N MET A 1 -9.37 -76.63 33.21
CA MET A 1 -8.94 -75.39 33.88
C MET A 1 -9.14 -74.24 32.91
N SER A 2 -9.64 -73.12 33.41
CA SER A 2 -10.08 -71.93 32.66
C SER A 2 -8.90 -71.01 32.35
N THR A 3 -8.80 -70.54 31.11
CA THR A 3 -8.21 -69.23 30.79
C THR A 3 -9.14 -68.49 29.85
N ALA A 4 -10.38 -68.28 30.32
CA ALA A 4 -11.16 -67.16 29.84
C ALA A 4 -10.49 -65.85 30.31
N SER A 5 -10.42 -64.90 29.38
CA SER A 5 -10.22 -63.46 29.60
C SER A 5 -8.77 -62.97 29.74
N ASP A 6 -8.14 -62.71 28.59
CA ASP A 6 -7.60 -61.36 28.37
C ASP A 6 -7.64 -60.92 26.89
N ALA A 7 -8.80 -61.10 26.24
CA ALA A 7 -9.09 -60.52 24.92
C ALA A 7 -9.77 -59.15 25.04
N THR A 8 -9.62 -58.44 26.16
CA THR A 8 -10.38 -57.23 26.43
C THR A 8 -9.45 -56.05 26.72
N LYS A 9 -8.69 -55.59 25.72
CA LYS A 9 -8.17 -54.20 25.68
C LYS A 9 -7.51 -53.72 24.38
N SER A 10 -7.41 -54.52 23.32
CA SER A 10 -6.75 -54.06 22.07
C SER A 10 -7.69 -53.47 21.01
N GLY A 11 -8.99 -53.28 21.31
CA GLY A 11 -9.99 -52.90 20.30
C GLY A 11 -10.50 -51.44 20.33
N LYS A 12 -10.20 -50.63 21.36
CA LYS A 12 -10.88 -49.34 21.57
C LYS A 12 -10.05 -48.07 21.31
N LEU A 13 -8.85 -48.17 20.75
CA LEU A 13 -7.99 -46.99 20.50
C LEU A 13 -7.79 -46.60 19.03
N ARG A 14 -8.40 -47.30 18.06
CA ARG A 14 -8.24 -46.98 16.62
C ARG A 14 -9.39 -46.20 15.99
N LEU A 15 -10.56 -46.09 16.65
CA LEU A 15 -11.69 -45.29 16.14
C LEU A 15 -11.70 -43.83 16.63
N GLY A 16 -10.91 -43.48 17.65
CA GLY A 16 -10.80 -42.10 18.15
C GLY A 16 -9.69 -41.28 17.49
N GLY A 17 -8.62 -41.92 17.01
CA GLY A 17 -7.45 -41.23 16.46
C GLY A 17 -7.70 -40.63 15.07
N SER A 18 -8.32 -41.37 14.14
CA SER A 18 -8.49 -40.89 12.76
C SER A 18 -9.41 -39.67 12.67
N ASN A 19 -10.52 -39.67 13.40
CA ASN A 19 -11.47 -38.55 13.41
C ASN A 19 -10.90 -37.32 14.11
N LEU A 20 -10.11 -37.52 15.17
CA LEU A 20 -9.37 -36.44 15.83
C LEU A 20 -8.34 -35.81 14.88
N TRP A 21 -7.57 -36.62 14.16
CA TRP A 21 -6.59 -36.13 13.20
C TRP A 21 -7.24 -35.42 12.01
N LEU A 22 -8.38 -35.92 11.50
CA LEU A 22 -9.14 -35.25 10.45
C LEU A 22 -9.71 -33.91 10.93
N PHE A 23 -10.23 -33.85 12.16
CA PHE A 23 -10.71 -32.60 12.74
C PHE A 23 -9.58 -31.59 12.96
N LEU A 24 -8.44 -32.05 13.49
CA LEU A 24 -7.25 -31.23 13.70
C LEU A 24 -6.70 -30.71 12.36
N LEU A 25 -6.67 -31.56 11.33
CA LEU A 25 -6.26 -31.18 9.97
C LEU A 25 -7.19 -30.10 9.41
N LEU A 26 -8.51 -30.29 9.53
CA LEU A 26 -9.49 -29.31 9.07
C LEU A 26 -9.35 -27.98 9.80
N ALA A 27 -9.20 -28.01 11.13
CA ALA A 27 -8.98 -26.81 11.95
C ALA A 27 -7.68 -26.10 11.54
N SER A 28 -6.60 -26.85 11.29
CA SER A 28 -5.31 -26.29 10.85
C SER A 28 -5.41 -25.68 9.45
N MET A 29 -6.19 -26.28 8.54
CA MET A 29 -6.40 -25.75 7.19
C MET A 29 -7.22 -24.45 7.20
N ILE A 30 -8.21 -24.34 8.10
CA ILE A 30 -8.96 -23.10 8.33
C ILE A 30 -8.03 -22.03 8.88
N LEU A 31 -7.25 -22.34 9.92
CA LEU A 31 -6.32 -21.39 10.53
C LEU A 31 -5.27 -20.91 9.53
N PHE A 32 -4.75 -21.81 8.71
CA PHE A 32 -3.83 -21.49 7.63
C PHE A 32 -4.49 -20.62 6.56
N GLY A 33 -5.71 -20.93 6.14
CA GLY A 33 -6.46 -20.15 5.15
C GLY A 33 -6.75 -18.74 5.63
N VAL A 34 -7.16 -18.58 6.90
CA VAL A 34 -7.37 -17.27 7.52
C VAL A 34 -6.06 -16.50 7.62
N ASN A 35 -5.00 -17.11 8.16
CA ASN A 35 -3.71 -16.43 8.33
C ASN A 35 -3.08 -16.05 6.98
N THR A 36 -3.09 -16.96 6.02
CA THR A 36 -2.55 -16.73 4.67
C THR A 36 -3.39 -15.69 3.93
N GLY A 37 -4.72 -15.73 4.05
CA GLY A 37 -5.60 -14.73 3.45
C GLY A 37 -5.38 -13.33 4.03
N VAL A 38 -5.28 -13.22 5.36
CA VAL A 38 -4.99 -11.95 6.04
C VAL A 38 -3.61 -11.42 5.66
N ALA A 39 -2.58 -12.27 5.67
CA ALA A 39 -1.22 -11.87 5.27
C ALA A 39 -1.13 -11.47 3.79
N THR A 40 -1.87 -12.16 2.91
CA THR A 40 -1.93 -11.82 1.47
C THR A 40 -2.64 -10.49 1.24
N TRP A 41 -3.75 -10.24 1.94
CA TRP A 41 -4.50 -8.98 1.85
C TRP A 41 -3.68 -7.80 2.42
N GLN A 42 -2.96 -8.01 3.52
CA GLN A 42 -2.02 -7.02 4.04
C GLN A 42 -0.87 -6.80 3.05
N GLY A 43 -0.26 -7.86 2.52
CA GLY A 43 0.86 -7.79 1.59
C GLY A 43 0.54 -7.02 0.30
N SER A 44 -0.62 -7.28 -0.33
CA SER A 44 -1.04 -6.53 -1.52
C SER A 44 -1.31 -5.05 -1.23
N ARG A 45 -1.88 -4.76 -0.07
CA ARG A 45 -2.15 -3.39 0.38
C ARG A 45 -0.86 -2.61 0.70
N LEU A 46 0.15 -3.26 1.28
CA LEU A 46 1.47 -2.65 1.50
C LEU A 46 2.24 -2.45 0.19
N ALA A 47 2.12 -3.38 -0.78
CA ALA A 47 2.74 -3.24 -2.10
C ALA A 47 2.19 -2.02 -2.88
N ASP A 48 0.88 -1.77 -2.81
CA ASP A 48 0.24 -0.59 -3.41
C ASP A 48 0.67 0.73 -2.75
N ALA A 49 0.94 0.74 -1.44
CA ALA A 49 1.48 1.90 -0.76
C ALA A 49 2.94 2.17 -1.16
N GLY A 50 3.74 1.10 -1.28
CA GLY A 50 5.14 1.16 -1.69
C GLY A 50 5.33 1.69 -3.12
N SER A 51 4.49 1.26 -4.07
CA SER A 51 4.55 1.75 -5.45
C SER A 51 4.25 3.26 -5.52
N LYS A 52 3.23 3.72 -4.80
CA LYS A 52 2.88 5.15 -4.73
C LYS A 52 3.97 6.01 -4.10
N ALA A 53 4.67 5.50 -3.08
CA ALA A 53 5.80 6.19 -2.49
C ALA A 53 6.98 6.31 -3.48
N ALA A 54 7.27 5.25 -4.25
CA ALA A 54 8.29 5.28 -5.29
C ALA A 54 7.92 6.25 -6.44
N ASP A 55 6.64 6.25 -6.86
CA ASP A 55 6.14 7.18 -7.86
C ASP A 55 6.31 8.63 -7.41
N LEU A 56 6.06 8.94 -6.14
CA LEU A 56 6.24 10.30 -5.59
C LEU A 56 7.68 10.78 -5.71
N GLN A 57 8.68 9.91 -5.53
CA GLN A 57 10.08 10.29 -5.69
C GLN A 57 10.38 10.71 -7.14
N VAL A 58 9.93 9.91 -8.11
CA VAL A 58 10.13 10.18 -9.54
C VAL A 58 9.35 11.43 -9.97
N LEU A 59 8.08 11.54 -9.58
CA LEU A 59 7.24 12.69 -9.89
C LEU A 59 7.81 13.98 -9.28
N SER A 60 8.38 13.94 -8.09
CA SER A 60 9.01 15.12 -7.46
C SER A 60 10.22 15.61 -8.27
N GLN A 61 11.04 14.70 -8.79
CA GLN A 61 12.15 15.05 -9.66
C GLN A 61 11.68 15.62 -11.00
N GLN A 62 10.65 15.01 -11.59
CA GLN A 62 10.04 15.50 -12.83
C GLN A 62 9.46 16.91 -12.63
N LEU A 63 8.74 17.14 -11.53
CA LEU A 63 8.15 18.44 -11.20
C LEU A 63 9.24 19.52 -11.08
N ALA A 64 10.36 19.20 -10.43
CA ALA A 64 11.48 20.13 -10.28
C ALA A 64 12.14 20.47 -11.63
N ASN A 65 12.33 19.48 -12.51
CA ASN A 65 12.93 19.71 -13.82
C ASN A 65 12.00 20.49 -14.75
N GLN A 66 10.74 20.04 -14.85
CA GLN A 66 9.71 20.70 -15.66
C GLN A 66 9.41 22.12 -15.17
N GLY A 67 9.52 22.39 -13.86
CA GLY A 67 9.34 23.72 -13.31
C GLY A 67 10.40 24.71 -13.81
N ARG A 68 11.66 24.29 -13.95
CA ARG A 68 12.72 25.15 -14.52
C ARG A 68 12.46 25.43 -15.99
N ASP A 69 12.09 24.42 -16.76
CA ASP A 69 11.83 24.54 -18.19
C ASP A 69 10.56 25.37 -18.47
N ALA A 70 9.53 25.22 -17.64
CA ALA A 70 8.31 26.01 -17.69
C ALA A 70 8.57 27.49 -17.42
N VAL A 71 9.35 27.81 -16.38
CA VAL A 71 9.78 29.20 -16.10
C VAL A 71 10.60 29.79 -17.26
N GLY A 72 11.30 28.94 -18.02
CA GLY A 72 12.00 29.32 -19.25
C GLY A 72 11.10 29.57 -20.47
N GLY A 73 9.76 29.53 -20.33
CA GLY A 73 8.81 29.84 -21.40
C GLY A 73 8.32 28.65 -22.23
N ASN A 74 8.63 27.41 -21.82
CA ASN A 74 8.22 26.23 -22.57
C ASN A 74 6.77 25.81 -22.22
N ALA A 75 5.84 26.02 -23.15
CA ALA A 75 4.42 25.67 -22.97
C ALA A 75 4.18 24.16 -22.79
N GLN A 76 4.95 23.30 -23.47
CA GLN A 76 4.88 21.85 -23.26
C GLN A 76 5.35 21.48 -21.85
N ALA A 77 6.41 22.14 -21.34
CA ALA A 77 6.88 21.95 -19.98
C ALA A 77 5.83 22.38 -18.94
N PHE A 78 5.09 23.46 -19.17
CA PHE A 78 3.95 23.86 -18.32
C PHE A 78 2.84 22.81 -18.28
N THR A 79 2.51 22.21 -19.43
CA THR A 79 1.51 21.14 -19.51
C THR A 79 1.96 19.91 -18.74
N ALA A 80 3.20 19.48 -18.94
CA ALA A 80 3.79 18.37 -18.20
C ALA A 80 3.86 18.67 -16.69
N PHE A 81 4.26 19.88 -16.31
CA PHE A 81 4.32 20.34 -14.92
C PHE A 81 2.95 20.28 -14.22
N LYS A 82 1.88 20.74 -14.88
CA LYS A 82 0.49 20.63 -14.39
C LYS A 82 0.09 19.17 -14.15
N ALA A 83 0.38 18.30 -15.11
CA ALA A 83 0.04 16.87 -15.01
C ALA A 83 0.80 16.21 -13.85
N THR A 84 2.10 16.45 -13.74
CA THR A 84 2.95 15.91 -12.66
C THR A 84 2.48 16.37 -11.28
N ARG A 85 2.16 17.67 -11.12
CA ARG A 85 1.59 18.22 -9.87
C ARG A 85 0.31 17.49 -9.47
N ASN A 86 -0.62 17.33 -10.42
CA ASN A 86 -1.90 16.67 -10.15
C ASN A 86 -1.72 15.19 -9.76
N ALA A 87 -0.77 14.49 -10.37
CA ALA A 87 -0.45 13.11 -10.02
C ALA A 87 0.11 12.99 -8.59
N ILE A 88 0.99 13.91 -8.19
CA ILE A 88 1.50 13.98 -6.81
C ILE A 88 0.35 14.22 -5.83
N GLU A 89 -0.52 15.19 -6.12
CA GLU A 89 -1.64 15.53 -5.24
C GLU A 89 -2.64 14.37 -5.08
N GLN A 90 -2.93 13.64 -6.17
CA GLN A 90 -3.73 12.42 -6.11
C GLN A 90 -3.06 11.31 -5.28
N ASN A 91 -1.75 11.11 -5.43
CA ASN A 91 -1.01 10.10 -4.67
C ASN A 91 -0.94 10.46 -3.18
N VAL A 92 -0.68 11.72 -2.82
CA VAL A 92 -0.69 12.21 -1.44
C VAL A 92 -2.10 12.04 -0.83
N SER A 93 -3.14 12.46 -1.54
CA SER A 93 -4.53 12.30 -1.09
C SER A 93 -4.90 10.82 -0.90
N THR A 94 -4.49 9.95 -1.81
CA THR A 94 -4.71 8.50 -1.68
C THR A 94 -3.98 7.92 -0.48
N LEU A 95 -2.72 8.32 -0.27
CA LEU A 95 -1.91 7.84 0.86
C LEU A 95 -2.52 8.29 2.20
N GLN A 96 -2.91 9.56 2.32
CA GLN A 96 -3.58 10.08 3.50
C GLN A 96 -4.94 9.40 3.73
N GLY A 97 -5.77 9.29 2.69
CA GLY A 97 -7.11 8.73 2.80
C GLY A 97 -7.14 7.24 3.11
N ARG A 98 -6.27 6.45 2.48
CA ARG A 98 -6.26 4.98 2.63
C ARG A 98 -5.34 4.48 3.73
N TYR A 99 -4.29 5.21 4.07
CA TYR A 99 -3.21 4.73 4.94
C TYR A 99 -2.87 5.68 6.09
N GLY A 100 -3.43 6.89 6.15
CA GLY A 100 -3.09 7.89 7.16
C GLY A 100 -3.38 7.47 8.61
N LYS A 101 -4.18 6.43 8.81
CA LYS A 101 -4.50 5.86 10.14
C LYS A 101 -3.79 4.53 10.42
N GLU A 102 -3.00 4.03 9.47
CA GLU A 102 -2.38 2.72 9.63
C GLU A 102 -1.19 2.76 10.59
N PRO A 103 -1.15 1.86 11.60
CA PRO A 103 -0.02 1.76 12.52
C PRO A 103 1.29 1.52 11.77
N GLY A 104 2.35 2.24 12.16
CA GLY A 104 3.68 2.12 11.56
C GLY A 104 3.94 3.02 10.34
N VAL A 105 2.90 3.59 9.71
CA VAL A 105 3.06 4.50 8.54
C VAL A 105 2.35 5.84 8.67
N SER A 106 1.42 5.98 9.61
CA SER A 106 0.64 7.21 9.84
C SER A 106 1.51 8.46 10.02
N GLY A 107 2.60 8.35 10.80
CA GLY A 107 3.55 9.46 11.00
C GLY A 107 4.23 9.90 9.71
N ALA A 108 4.76 8.94 8.94
CA ALA A 108 5.41 9.22 7.66
C ALA A 108 4.45 9.85 6.64
N ILE A 109 3.20 9.39 6.59
CA ILE A 109 2.15 9.95 5.72
C ILE A 109 1.75 11.36 6.16
N THR A 110 1.74 11.63 7.45
CA THR A 110 1.50 12.98 7.99
C THR A 110 2.61 13.92 7.55
N THR A 111 3.88 13.54 7.76
CA THR A 111 5.05 14.30 7.31
C THR A 111 5.05 14.53 5.80
N LEU A 112 4.66 13.52 5.00
CA LEU A 112 4.49 13.67 3.55
C LEU A 112 3.48 14.77 3.22
N GLY A 113 2.32 14.78 3.88
CA GLY A 113 1.30 15.80 3.71
C GLY A 113 1.79 17.21 4.06
N GLU A 114 2.44 17.34 5.22
CA GLU A 114 3.03 18.60 5.69
C GLU A 114 4.12 19.11 4.76
N THR A 115 4.93 18.22 4.19
CA THR A 115 5.97 18.57 3.21
C THR A 115 5.36 18.99 1.88
N TRP A 116 4.33 18.29 1.41
CA TRP A 116 3.68 18.59 0.14
C TRP A 116 2.86 19.88 0.19
N ALA A 117 2.22 20.22 1.30
CA ALA A 117 1.33 21.38 1.41
C ALA A 117 1.95 22.71 0.93
N PRO A 118 3.14 23.15 1.39
CA PRO A 118 3.78 24.37 0.90
C PRO A 118 4.25 24.24 -0.56
N LEU A 119 4.75 23.06 -0.96
CA LEU A 119 5.25 22.80 -2.31
C LEU A 119 4.14 22.82 -3.36
N GLY A 120 3.02 22.15 -3.07
CA GLY A 120 1.82 22.14 -3.92
C GLY A 120 1.24 23.54 -4.09
N LYS A 121 1.27 24.37 -3.03
CA LYS A 121 0.86 25.78 -3.12
C LYS A 121 1.77 26.57 -4.06
N GLN A 122 3.09 26.45 -3.93
CA GLN A 122 4.05 27.13 -4.81
C GLN A 122 3.93 26.64 -6.27
N ALA A 123 3.77 25.34 -6.48
CA ALA A 123 3.51 24.78 -7.81
C ALA A 123 2.19 25.30 -8.40
N GLY A 124 1.16 25.48 -7.57
CA GLY A 124 -0.10 26.12 -7.96
C GLY A 124 0.09 27.57 -8.42
N GLN A 125 0.91 28.35 -7.70
CA GLN A 125 1.24 29.73 -8.07
C GLN A 125 2.02 29.81 -9.38
N LEU A 126 2.93 28.87 -9.63
CA LEU A 126 3.65 28.81 -10.91
C LEU A 126 2.69 28.54 -12.06
N VAL A 127 1.76 27.60 -11.90
CA VAL A 127 0.72 27.32 -12.90
C VAL A 127 -0.17 28.54 -13.15
N ALA A 128 -0.55 29.27 -12.10
CA ALA A 128 -1.33 30.51 -12.27
C ALA A 128 -0.56 31.60 -13.02
N SER A 129 0.77 31.59 -12.94
CA SER A 129 1.66 32.53 -13.63
C SER A 129 1.98 32.13 -15.08
N GLU A 130 1.48 30.98 -15.57
CA GLU A 130 1.71 30.47 -16.93
C GLU A 130 1.49 31.54 -18.03
N PRO A 131 0.39 32.32 -18.06
CA PRO A 131 0.19 33.32 -19.10
C PRO A 131 1.23 34.45 -19.07
N ALA A 132 1.69 34.84 -17.88
CA ALA A 132 2.67 35.90 -17.72
C ALA A 132 4.08 35.44 -18.13
N VAL A 133 4.43 34.19 -17.83
CA VAL A 133 5.72 33.59 -18.22
C VAL A 133 5.78 33.36 -19.73
N LEU A 134 4.71 32.82 -20.33
CA LEU A 134 4.65 32.60 -21.79
C LEU A 134 4.59 33.90 -22.59
N ALA A 135 4.17 35.01 -21.99
CA ALA A 135 4.17 36.32 -22.65
C ALA A 135 5.55 37.01 -22.60
N LEU A 136 6.44 36.59 -21.69
CA LEU A 136 7.78 37.16 -21.50
C LEU A 136 8.88 36.38 -22.25
N ALA A 137 8.62 35.12 -22.60
CA ALA A 137 9.52 34.24 -23.34
C ALA A 137 9.31 34.35 -24.86
#